data_AF-A0A938WHA9-F1
#
_entry.id   AF-A0A938WHA9-F1
#
_cell.length_a   1.000
_cell.length_b   1.000
_cell.length_c   1.000
_cell.angle_alpha   90.00
_cell.angle_beta   90.00
_cell.angle_gamma   90.00
#
_symmetry.space_group_name_H-M   'P 1'
#
loop_
_entity.id
_entity.type
_entity.pdbx_description
1 polymer ?
#
loop_
_entity_poly.entity_id
_entity_poly.type
_entity_poly.pdbx_seq_one_letter_code
_entity_poly.pdbx_strand_id
1 'polypeptide(L)'
;MVIVSRDQPEALLVHLDDAGLLAESGIRLSLATALYREESLSPGQAARFADVPLAEFMQHVSRAGIPVIRGRAGALAEDSRAATAWRGASSQRTRAR
;
A
#
# COMPACT_ATOMS: atom_id res chain seq x y z
N MET A 1 -5.74 9.88 22.57
CA MET A 1 -4.86 10.71 23.44
C MET A 1 -3.73 11.28 22.62
N VAL A 2 -3.47 12.58 22.72
CA VAL A 2 -2.31 13.24 22.09
C VAL A 2 -1.27 13.50 23.17
N ILE A 3 -0.01 13.20 22.90
CA ILE A 3 1.13 13.56 23.75
C ILE A 3 1.76 14.81 23.14
N VAL A 4 1.89 15.87 23.93
CA VAL A 4 2.42 17.17 23.52
C VAL A 4 3.73 17.48 24.25
N SER A 5 4.69 18.06 23.53
CA SER A 5 5.98 18.52 24.04
C SER A 5 6.29 19.89 23.46
N ARG A 6 6.62 20.88 24.31
CA ARG A 6 6.88 22.27 23.89
C ARG A 6 5.81 22.82 22.91
N ASP A 7 4.54 22.65 23.27
CA ASP A 7 3.36 23.06 22.48
C ASP A 7 3.25 22.44 21.07
N GLN A 8 3.96 21.35 20.80
CA GLN A 8 3.80 20.58 19.56
C GLN A 8 3.34 19.13 19.83
N PRO A 9 2.40 18.60 19.03
CA PRO A 9 2.00 17.21 19.12
C PRO A 9 3.16 16.31 18.68
N GLU A 10 3.62 15.45 19.59
CA GLU A 10 4.75 14.54 19.36
C GLU A 10 4.29 13.10 19.11
N ALA A 11 3.19 12.68 19.74
CA ALA A 11 2.60 11.36 19.49
C ALA A 11 1.08 11.37 19.59
N LEU A 12 0.43 10.45 18.88
CA LEU A 12 -1.00 10.21 18.90
C LEU A 12 -1.27 8.72 19.20
N LEU A 13 -1.96 8.46 20.31
CA LEU A 13 -2.49 7.15 20.65
C LEU A 13 -4.00 7.13 20.35
N VAL A 14 -4.40 6.29 19.40
CA VAL A 14 -5.81 6.12 19.00
C VAL A 14 -6.31 4.77 19.51
N HIS A 15 -7.40 4.78 20.26
CA HIS A 15 -8.13 3.56 20.55
C HIS A 15 -9.02 3.26 19.34
N LEU A 16 -8.78 2.12 18.69
CA LEU A 16 -9.38 1.83 17.39
C LEU A 16 -10.86 1.41 17.48
N ASP A 17 -11.33 1.05 18.67
CA ASP A 17 -12.74 0.70 18.92
C ASP A 17 -13.61 1.94 19.22
N ASP A 18 -13.00 3.13 19.30
CA ASP A 18 -13.73 4.37 19.54
C ASP A 18 -14.28 4.92 18.22
N ALA A 19 -15.60 4.77 18.03
CA ALA A 19 -16.28 4.90 16.76
C ALA A 19 -16.13 6.27 16.09
N GLY A 20 -15.78 7.34 16.79
CA GLY A 20 -15.81 8.71 16.25
C GLY A 20 -14.78 9.01 15.16
N LEU A 21 -13.50 8.70 15.39
CA LEU A 21 -12.42 9.12 14.48
C LEU A 21 -12.25 8.16 13.29
N LEU A 22 -12.55 6.88 13.50
CA LEU A 22 -12.41 5.83 12.49
C LEU A 22 -13.74 5.50 11.79
N ALA A 23 -14.88 6.04 12.22
CA ALA A 23 -16.12 5.91 11.45
C ALA A 23 -16.00 6.53 10.05
N GLU A 24 -15.18 7.58 9.92
CA GLU A 24 -14.94 8.21 8.63
C GLU A 24 -14.02 7.34 7.78
N SER A 25 -14.58 6.76 6.71
CA SER A 25 -13.89 5.86 5.79
C SER A 25 -12.63 6.51 5.18
N GLY A 26 -12.67 7.81 4.92
CA GLY A 26 -11.52 8.59 4.42
C GLY A 26 -10.34 8.62 5.40
N ILE A 27 -10.61 8.64 6.71
CA ILE A 27 -9.56 8.64 7.75
C ILE A 27 -8.92 7.25 7.83
N ARG A 28 -9.73 6.17 7.88
CA ARG A 28 -9.23 4.79 7.90
C ARG A 28 -8.34 4.48 6.69
N LEU A 29 -8.77 4.88 5.50
CA LEU A 29 -8.00 4.66 4.27
C LEU A 29 -6.69 5.45 4.25
N SER A 30 -6.72 6.72 4.68
CA SER A 30 -5.52 7.57 4.73
C SER A 30 -4.50 7.05 5.73
N LEU A 31 -4.97 6.63 6.91
CA LEU A 31 -4.12 6.06 7.96
C LEU A 31 -3.56 4.69 7.55
N ALA A 32 -4.38 3.81 6.97
CA ALA A 32 -3.90 2.55 6.39
C ALA A 32 -2.82 2.78 5.33
N THR A 33 -3.00 3.78 4.48
CA THR A 33 -2.05 4.13 3.42
C THR A 33 -0.72 4.64 4.00
N ALA A 34 -0.77 5.49 5.03
CA ALA A 34 0.42 5.95 5.73
C ALA A 34 1.16 4.79 6.41
N LEU A 35 0.44 3.96 7.19
CA LEU A 35 1.03 2.82 7.89
C LEU A 35 1.60 1.76 6.93
N TYR A 36 0.95 1.52 5.80
CA TYR A 36 1.48 0.66 4.73
C TYR A 36 2.75 1.25 4.10
N ARG A 37 2.75 2.57 3.84
CA ARG A 37 3.91 3.26 3.28
C ARG A 37 5.14 3.08 4.18
N GLU A 38 4.96 3.24 5.49
CA GLU A 38 6.00 3.07 6.52
C GLU A 38 6.28 1.59 6.87
N GLU A 39 5.76 0.62 6.10
CA GLU A 39 5.95 -0.83 6.31
C GLU A 39 5.47 -1.35 7.66
N SER A 40 4.63 -0.57 8.36
CA SER A 40 4.04 -0.94 9.64
C SER A 40 2.87 -1.92 9.50
N LEU A 41 2.26 -1.98 8.31
CA LEU A 41 1.21 -2.93 7.96
C LEU A 41 1.54 -3.65 6.64
N SER A 42 1.24 -4.95 6.58
CA SER A 42 1.19 -5.67 5.31
C SER A 42 0.00 -5.20 4.44
N PRO A 43 -0.02 -5.48 3.12
CA PRO A 43 -1.14 -5.11 2.25
C PRO A 43 -2.50 -5.61 2.75
N GLY A 44 -2.57 -6.86 3.23
CA GLY A 44 -3.79 -7.45 3.77
C GLY A 44 -4.26 -6.80 5.07
N GLN A 45 -3.32 -6.49 5.98
CA GLN A 45 -3.65 -5.80 7.23
C GLN A 45 -4.12 -4.37 6.97
N ALA A 46 -3.49 -3.65 6.04
CA ALA A 46 -3.87 -2.30 5.67
C ALA A 46 -5.25 -2.25 4.99
N ALA A 47 -5.55 -3.19 4.08
CA ALA A 47 -6.89 -3.30 3.47
C ALA A 47 -7.98 -3.57 4.52
N ARG A 48 -7.73 -4.50 5.45
CA ARG A 48 -8.63 -4.79 6.56
C ARG A 48 -8.82 -3.57 7.48
N PHE A 49 -7.74 -2.84 7.78
CA PHE A 49 -7.82 -1.61 8.56
C PHE A 49 -8.67 -0.55 7.85
N ALA A 50 -8.51 -0.40 6.53
CA ALA A 50 -9.26 0.54 5.70
C ALA A 50 -10.72 0.14 5.42
N ASP A 51 -11.12 -1.09 5.75
CA ASP A 51 -12.44 -1.65 5.43
C ASP A 51 -12.76 -1.79 3.94
N VAL A 52 -11.72 -1.99 3.12
CA VAL A 52 -11.89 -2.13 1.67
C VAL A 52 -11.35 -3.48 1.19
N PRO A 53 -11.85 -4.01 0.05
CA PRO A 53 -11.27 -5.17 -0.59
C PRO A 53 -9.76 -4.98 -0.86
N LEU A 54 -8.98 -6.05 -0.70
CA LEU A 54 -7.53 -6.02 -0.92
C LEU A 54 -7.14 -5.43 -2.29
N ALA A 55 -7.85 -5.84 -3.35
CA ALA A 55 -7.62 -5.34 -4.69
C ALA A 55 -7.86 -3.83 -4.81
N GLU A 56 -8.88 -3.31 -4.11
CA GLU A 56 -9.20 -1.88 -4.08
C GLU A 56 -8.09 -1.09 -3.36
N PHE A 57 -7.64 -1.58 -2.20
CA PHE A 57 -6.52 -0.98 -1.47
C PHE A 57 -5.24 -0.96 -2.32
N MET A 58 -4.90 -2.08 -2.98
CA MET A 58 -3.75 -2.17 -3.88
C MET A 58 -3.83 -1.17 -5.03
N GLN A 59 -5.01 -0.99 -5.63
CA GLN A 59 -5.22 0.03 -6.66
C GLN A 59 -5.06 1.45 -6.11
N HIS A 60 -5.59 1.71 -4.90
CA HIS A 60 -5.46 3.01 -4.24
C HIS A 60 -3.99 3.39 -4.02
N VAL A 61 -3.21 2.53 -3.38
CA VAL A 61 -1.79 2.81 -3.10
C VAL A 61 -0.95 2.87 -4.37
N SER A 62 -1.29 2.09 -5.39
CA SER A 62 -0.65 2.17 -6.71
C SER A 62 -0.90 3.54 -7.39
N ARG A 63 -2.12 4.09 -7.29
CA ARG A 63 -2.43 5.44 -7.82
C ARG A 63 -1.70 6.53 -7.03
N ALA A 64 -1.46 6.30 -5.73
CA ALA A 64 -0.68 7.18 -4.88
C ALA A 64 0.85 7.05 -5.09
N GLY A 65 1.31 6.21 -6.02
CA GLY A 65 2.74 5.99 -6.28
C GLY A 65 3.46 5.15 -5.23
N ILE A 66 2.72 4.49 -4.33
CA ILE A 66 3.29 3.61 -3.30
C ILE A 66 3.40 2.19 -3.90
N PRO A 67 4.60 1.57 -3.91
CA PRO A 67 4.79 0.26 -4.51
C PRO A 67 3.98 -0.82 -3.78
N VAL A 68 3.13 -1.55 -4.52
CA VAL A 68 2.31 -2.67 -4.00
C VAL A 68 3.16 -3.88 -3.62
N ILE A 69 4.23 -4.11 -4.39
CA ILE A 69 5.24 -5.14 -4.13
C ILE A 69 6.60 -4.43 -4.05
N ARG A 70 7.26 -4.54 -2.90
CA ARG A 70 8.61 -4.03 -2.69
C ARG A 70 9.59 -5.18 -2.88
N GLY A 71 10.22 -5.25 -4.04
CA GLY A 71 11.35 -6.16 -4.29
C GLY A 71 12.64 -5.64 -3.67
N ARG A 72 13.63 -6.51 -3.45
CA ARG A 72 14.99 -6.07 -3.10
C ARG A 72 15.57 -5.29 -4.29
N ALA A 73 16.23 -4.17 -4.03
CA ALA A 73 16.75 -3.27 -5.08
C ALA A 73 17.63 -3.98 -6.14
N GLY A 74 18.34 -5.06 -5.78
CA GLY A 74 19.12 -5.86 -6.73
C GLY A 74 18.28 -6.73 -7.69
N ALA A 75 17.04 -7.07 -7.33
CA ALA A 75 16.17 -7.92 -8.13
C ALA A 75 15.36 -7.14 -9.19
N LEU A 76 15.21 -5.82 -9.04
CA LEU A 76 14.37 -5.01 -9.94
C LEU A 76 14.85 -5.01 -11.40
N ALA A 77 16.17 -5.02 -11.61
CA ALA A 77 16.77 -5.12 -12.94
C ALA A 77 16.60 -6.51 -13.56
N GLU A 78 16.51 -7.57 -12.75
CA GLU A 78 16.21 -8.92 -13.22
C GLU A 78 14.71 -9.08 -13.51
N ASP A 79 13.84 -8.60 -12.63
CA ASP A 79 12.39 -8.65 -12.79
C ASP A 79 11.94 -7.87 -14.04
N SER A 80 12.50 -6.69 -14.27
CA SER A 80 12.22 -5.90 -15.48
C SER A 80 12.71 -6.58 -16.77
N ARG A 81 13.86 -7.24 -16.73
CA ARG A 81 14.38 -8.06 -17.85
C ARG A 81 13.48 -9.26 -18.10
N ALA A 82 13.06 -9.98 -17.06
CA ALA A 82 12.16 -11.11 -17.15
C ALA A 82 10.79 -10.71 -17.75
N ALA A 83 10.19 -9.62 -17.26
CA ALA A 83 8.93 -9.10 -17.77
C ALA A 83 9.02 -8.68 -19.26
N THR A 84 10.14 -8.11 -19.68
CA THR A 84 10.37 -7.72 -21.09
C THR A 84 10.54 -8.95 -21.98
N ALA A 85 11.29 -9.95 -21.52
CA ALA A 85 11.48 -11.21 -22.24
C ALA A 85 10.16 -11.96 -22.47
N TRP A 86 9.29 -12.02 -21.46
CA TRP A 86 7.97 -12.64 -21.58
C TRP A 86 7.05 -11.92 -22.58
N ARG A 87 7.10 -10.58 -22.65
CA ARG A 87 6.35 -9.80 -23.67
C ARG A 87 6.83 -10.08 -25.10
N GLY A 88 8.13 -10.27 -25.30
CA GLY A 88 8.69 -10.65 -26.60
C GLY A 88 8.26 -12.06 -27.02
N ALA A 89 8.39 -13.02 -26.09
CA ALA A 89 8.05 -14.42 -26.34
C ALA A 89 6.54 -14.65 -26.57
N SER A 90 5.66 -13.92 -25.84
CA SER A 90 4.22 -14.00 -26.05
C SER A 90 3.80 -13.41 -27.40
N SER A 91 4.48 -12.36 -27.87
CA SER A 91 4.22 -11.73 -29.18
C SER A 91 4.65 -12.62 -30.35
N GLN A 92 5.73 -13.40 -30.20
CA GLN A 92 6.16 -14.38 -31.20
C GLN A 92 5.21 -15.58 -31.33
N ARG A 93 4.61 -16.02 -30.21
CA ARG A 93 3.57 -17.07 -30.21
C ARG A 93 2.28 -16.66 -30.93
N THR A 94 1.97 -15.37 -31.01
CA THR A 94 0.77 -14.87 -31.70
C THR A 94 0.99 -14.65 -33.20
N ARG A 95 2.25 -14.46 -33.66
CA ARG A 95 2.59 -14.30 -35.09
C ARG A 95 2.77 -15.62 -35.86
N ALA A 96 2.82 -16.75 -35.18
CA ALA A 96 3.01 -18.07 -35.79
C ALA A 96 1.70 -18.79 -36.13
N ARG A 97 0.62 -18.04 -36.41
CA ARG A 97 -0.68 -18.57 -36.84
C ARG A 97 -1.16 -17.90 -38.11
#